data_AF-C8NDH3-F1
#
_entry.id   AF-C8NDH3-F1
#
_cell.length_a   1.000
_cell.length_b   1.000
_cell.length_c   1.000
_cell.angle_alpha   90.00
_cell.angle_beta   90.00
_cell.angle_gamma   90.00
#
_symmetry.space_group_name_H-M   'P 1'
#
loop_
_entity.id
_entity.type
_entity.pdbx_description
1 polymer ?
#
loop_
_entity_poly.entity_id
_entity_poly.type
_entity_poly.pdbx_seq_one_letter_code
_entity_poly.pdbx_strand_id
1 'polypeptide(L)'
;MKAAELDSGKSQVYLYGAKGVDAEAGEIVEHIISARESKQRGLFKRTHTRDYVETEIHQNKAGTITGDTVVVAAGQGDINATGMHIVSDHGTVLHTDKGYINLKADKNSYHSIEKHNKNKTGLMSSGGWGVFLGSRHQNGETELDIKAPAPTLVGAIDGNIHIQAGGHYDGTGALVHAGREGGPLTKEQWLQMSEAERNRAGNIYFSAESGSLRAARGSQDHEMHSHYKQTGFTANLGGAVVNVAQTALQTMKTLSDGDNARVRTMNSLLVKRIRRSTADSRAQQACA
;
A
#
# COMPACT_ATOMS: atom_id res chain seq x y z
N MET A 1 -5.49 -14.46 -9.87
CA MET A 1 -5.67 -15.37 -8.69
C MET A 1 -6.51 -14.65 -7.64
N LYS A 2 -7.34 -15.37 -6.89
CA LYS A 2 -8.08 -14.82 -5.74
C LYS A 2 -7.37 -15.24 -4.45
N ALA A 3 -7.20 -14.32 -3.50
CA ALA A 3 -6.80 -14.67 -2.14
C ALA A 3 -7.98 -15.34 -1.40
N ALA A 4 -7.75 -15.81 -0.18
CA ALA A 4 -8.80 -16.40 0.65
C ALA A 4 -9.95 -15.40 0.87
N GLU A 5 -11.18 -15.80 0.52
CA GLU A 5 -12.40 -15.00 0.69
C GLU A 5 -13.43 -15.82 1.46
N LEU A 6 -13.91 -15.25 2.57
CA LEU A 6 -15.03 -15.75 3.35
C LEU A 6 -16.08 -14.64 3.42
N ASP A 7 -17.21 -14.84 2.75
CA ASP A 7 -18.34 -13.91 2.74
C ASP A 7 -19.65 -14.66 2.96
N SER A 8 -20.46 -14.20 3.91
CA SER A 8 -21.78 -14.77 4.22
C SER A 8 -22.95 -14.00 3.61
N GLY A 9 -22.69 -12.96 2.80
CA GLY A 9 -23.72 -12.04 2.33
C GLY A 9 -24.43 -11.42 3.54
N LYS A 10 -25.75 -11.53 3.63
CA LYS A 10 -26.56 -10.91 4.70
C LYS A 10 -26.62 -11.75 5.99
N SER A 11 -25.58 -12.49 6.33
CA SER A 11 -25.56 -13.39 7.48
C SER A 11 -24.29 -13.21 8.31
N GLN A 12 -24.13 -14.04 9.35
CA GLN A 12 -22.95 -13.99 10.19
C GLN A 12 -21.82 -14.85 9.61
N VAL A 13 -20.59 -14.34 9.66
CA VAL A 13 -19.38 -15.15 9.60
C VAL A 13 -18.88 -15.40 11.02
N TYR A 14 -18.73 -16.67 11.38
CA TYR A 14 -18.15 -17.08 12.66
C TYR A 14 -16.93 -17.97 12.40
N LEU A 15 -15.75 -17.46 12.74
CA LEU A 15 -14.48 -18.17 12.62
C LEU A 15 -13.97 -18.48 14.02
N TYR A 16 -13.85 -19.77 14.35
CA TYR A 16 -13.39 -20.21 15.67
C TYR A 16 -12.20 -21.14 15.57
N GLY A 17 -11.17 -20.84 16.36
CA GLY A 17 -9.99 -21.67 16.51
C GLY A 17 -9.69 -21.96 17.98
N ALA A 18 -9.84 -23.21 18.42
CA ALA A 18 -9.55 -23.58 19.80
C ALA A 18 -8.10 -23.26 20.21
N LYS A 19 -7.16 -23.42 19.27
CA LYS A 19 -5.72 -23.17 19.43
C LYS A 19 -5.24 -21.84 18.87
N GLY A 20 -6.16 -21.00 18.38
CA GLY A 20 -5.83 -19.77 17.66
C GLY A 20 -6.37 -19.75 16.24
N VAL A 21 -6.32 -18.57 15.63
CA VAL A 21 -6.74 -18.27 14.27
C VAL A 21 -5.62 -17.51 13.57
N ASP A 22 -5.12 -18.06 12.46
CA ASP A 22 -4.12 -17.42 11.62
C ASP A 22 -4.72 -17.11 10.25
N ALA A 23 -4.67 -15.84 9.87
CA ALA A 23 -5.20 -15.32 8.62
C ALA A 23 -4.15 -14.43 7.95
N GLU A 24 -3.68 -14.84 6.77
CA GLU A 24 -2.62 -14.16 6.05
C GLU A 24 -3.06 -13.87 4.62
N ALA A 25 -2.68 -12.70 4.12
CA ALA A 25 -2.91 -12.30 2.74
C ALA A 25 -2.16 -13.22 1.77
N GLY A 26 -2.69 -13.34 0.55
CA GLY A 26 -1.93 -13.95 -0.53
C GLY A 26 -0.90 -12.98 -1.10
N GLU A 27 0.05 -13.50 -1.87
CA GLU A 27 1.04 -12.70 -2.58
C GLU A 27 0.96 -12.99 -4.09
N ILE A 28 1.06 -11.94 -4.89
CA ILE A 28 1.25 -12.03 -6.35
C ILE A 28 2.63 -11.46 -6.65
N VAL A 29 3.46 -12.29 -7.28
CA VAL A 29 4.80 -11.87 -7.74
C VAL A 29 4.78 -11.75 -9.25
N GLU A 30 5.14 -10.58 -9.77
CA GLU A 30 5.31 -10.32 -11.20
C GLU A 30 6.77 -9.98 -11.50
N HIS A 31 7.31 -10.63 -12.53
CA HIS A 31 8.65 -10.36 -13.04
C HIS A 31 8.56 -9.95 -14.51
N ILE A 32 9.04 -8.75 -14.82
CA ILE A 32 8.96 -8.15 -16.14
C ILE A 32 10.37 -7.80 -16.59
N ILE A 33 10.79 -8.40 -17.70
CA ILE A 33 12.05 -8.06 -18.36
C ILE A 33 11.74 -7.49 -19.73
N SER A 34 12.29 -6.32 -20.03
CA SER A 34 12.25 -5.72 -21.36
C SER A 34 13.63 -5.29 -21.81
N ALA A 35 13.98 -5.65 -23.04
CA ALA A 35 15.23 -5.26 -23.67
C ALA A 35 14.93 -4.65 -25.05
N ARG A 36 15.50 -3.48 -25.32
CA ARG A 36 15.38 -2.80 -26.61
C ARG A 36 16.76 -2.45 -27.12
N GLU A 37 16.98 -2.73 -28.40
CA GLU A 37 18.24 -2.43 -29.08
C GLU A 37 17.94 -1.60 -30.32
N SER A 38 18.64 -0.48 -30.50
CA SER A 38 18.54 0.36 -31.69
C SER A 38 19.90 0.66 -32.28
N LYS A 39 19.96 0.67 -33.62
CA LYS A 39 21.16 0.96 -34.41
C LYS A 39 20.78 1.98 -35.46
N GLN A 40 21.43 3.14 -35.43
CA GLN A 40 21.28 4.19 -36.43
C GLN A 40 22.61 4.39 -37.15
N ARG A 41 22.58 4.34 -38.48
CA ARG A 41 23.73 4.59 -39.37
C ARG A 41 23.39 5.77 -40.28
N GLY A 42 24.32 6.72 -40.39
CA GLY A 42 24.30 7.79 -41.38
C GLY A 42 25.68 7.96 -42.03
N LEU A 43 25.79 8.84 -43.01
CA LEU A 43 26.97 9.00 -43.87
C LEU A 43 28.30 9.17 -43.10
N PHE A 44 28.29 9.81 -41.93
CA PHE A 44 29.50 10.05 -41.12
C PHE A 44 29.33 9.69 -39.63
N LYS A 45 28.21 9.05 -39.23
CA LYS A 45 27.87 8.78 -37.82
C LYS A 45 27.22 7.42 -37.61
N ARG A 46 27.59 6.75 -36.51
CA ARG A 46 26.97 5.52 -36.01
C ARG A 46 26.53 5.70 -34.56
N THR A 47 25.26 5.42 -34.28
CA THR A 47 24.72 5.38 -32.92
C THR A 47 24.17 3.99 -32.64
N HIS A 48 24.55 3.44 -31.49
CA HIS A 48 24.04 2.18 -30.98
C HIS A 48 23.54 2.40 -29.56
N THR A 49 22.25 2.16 -29.33
CA THR A 49 21.60 2.32 -28.03
C THR A 49 21.04 0.97 -27.60
N ARG A 50 21.29 0.59 -26.36
CA ARG A 50 20.69 -0.57 -25.71
C ARG A 50 20.04 -0.11 -24.41
N ASP A 51 18.76 -0.40 -24.30
CA ASP A 51 17.93 -0.14 -23.12
C ASP A 51 17.53 -1.50 -22.53
N TYR A 52 17.74 -1.67 -21.24
CA TYR A 52 17.31 -2.84 -20.49
C TYR A 52 16.55 -2.37 -19.26
N VAL A 53 15.39 -2.96 -19.02
CA VAL A 53 14.57 -2.70 -17.84
C VAL A 53 14.15 -4.04 -17.28
N GLU A 54 14.44 -4.25 -16.01
CA GLU A 54 13.97 -5.38 -15.22
C GLU A 54 13.16 -4.84 -14.05
N THR A 55 12.00 -5.42 -13.83
CA THR A 55 11.07 -5.01 -12.79
C THR A 55 10.54 -6.24 -12.07
N GLU A 56 10.59 -6.22 -10.75
CA GLU A 56 10.02 -7.22 -9.85
C GLU A 56 8.99 -6.52 -8.95
N ILE A 57 7.80 -7.10 -8.88
CA ILE A 57 6.67 -6.53 -8.13
C ILE A 57 6.13 -7.62 -7.20
N HIS A 58 6.21 -7.38 -5.89
CA HIS A 58 5.50 -8.18 -4.91
C HIS A 58 4.28 -7.40 -4.46
N GLN A 59 3.12 -7.95 -4.79
CA GLN A 59 1.85 -7.34 -4.46
C GLN A 59 1.10 -8.22 -3.46
N ASN A 60 0.85 -7.68 -2.28
CA ASN A 60 -0.13 -8.20 -1.34
C ASN A 60 -1.50 -8.25 -2.02
N LYS A 61 -2.09 -9.43 -1.98
CA LYS A 61 -3.49 -9.68 -2.31
C LYS A 61 -4.24 -9.99 -1.01
N ALA A 62 -4.80 -8.95 -0.42
CA ALA A 62 -5.52 -9.05 0.85
C ALA A 62 -6.63 -10.10 0.80
N GLY A 63 -6.63 -11.01 1.78
CA GLY A 63 -7.75 -11.91 2.01
C GLY A 63 -8.89 -11.18 2.71
N THR A 64 -10.13 -11.65 2.52
CA THR A 64 -11.34 -10.99 3.04
C THR A 64 -12.15 -11.91 3.95
N ILE A 65 -12.58 -11.40 5.10
CA ILE A 65 -13.54 -12.04 6.00
C ILE A 65 -14.68 -11.06 6.22
N THR A 66 -15.84 -11.33 5.63
CA THR A 66 -16.92 -10.35 5.54
C THR A 66 -18.32 -10.93 5.74
N GLY A 67 -19.25 -10.12 6.21
CA GLY A 67 -20.62 -10.55 6.47
C GLY A 67 -21.47 -9.42 7.04
N ASP A 68 -22.72 -9.74 7.39
CA ASP A 68 -23.57 -8.85 8.17
C ASP A 68 -22.94 -8.59 9.55
N THR A 69 -22.54 -9.68 10.22
CA THR A 69 -21.66 -9.64 11.39
C THR A 69 -20.48 -10.56 11.19
N VAL A 70 -19.33 -10.21 11.77
CA VAL A 70 -18.12 -11.03 11.71
C VAL A 70 -17.63 -11.26 13.11
N VAL A 71 -17.42 -12.54 13.48
CA VAL A 71 -16.84 -12.93 14.75
C VAL A 71 -15.63 -13.82 14.47
N VAL A 72 -14.48 -13.40 14.98
CA VAL A 72 -13.25 -14.20 15.01
C VAL A 72 -12.92 -14.47 16.47
N ALA A 73 -12.97 -15.74 16.86
CA ALA A 73 -12.78 -16.15 18.23
C ALA A 73 -11.68 -17.20 18.36
N ALA A 74 -10.83 -17.05 19.37
CA ALA A 74 -9.84 -18.04 19.75
C ALA A 74 -10.03 -18.45 21.21
N GLY A 75 -9.98 -19.77 21.48
CA GLY A 75 -10.20 -20.30 22.83
C GLY A 75 -9.00 -20.07 23.74
N GLN A 76 -7.86 -20.68 23.41
CA GLN A 76 -6.63 -20.56 24.21
C GLN A 76 -5.43 -19.98 23.45
N GLY A 77 -5.59 -19.75 22.14
CA GLY A 77 -4.51 -19.24 21.31
C GLY A 77 -4.76 -17.82 20.81
N ASP A 78 -3.90 -17.42 19.88
CA ASP A 78 -3.84 -16.07 19.37
C ASP A 78 -4.73 -15.86 18.15
N ILE A 79 -5.09 -14.62 17.87
CA ILE A 79 -5.68 -14.21 16.59
C ILE A 79 -4.62 -13.42 15.84
N ASN A 80 -4.11 -13.95 14.74
CA ASN A 80 -3.12 -13.31 13.89
C ASN A 80 -3.75 -12.97 12.54
N ALA A 81 -3.67 -11.69 12.15
CA ALA A 81 -4.17 -11.19 10.88
C ALA A 81 -3.14 -10.28 10.19
N THR A 82 -2.57 -10.73 9.08
CA THR A 82 -1.53 -10.01 8.33
C THR A 82 -2.01 -9.64 6.93
N GLY A 83 -2.11 -8.34 6.62
CA GLY A 83 -2.64 -7.85 5.35
C GLY A 83 -4.09 -8.24 5.05
N MET A 84 -4.88 -8.55 6.09
CA MET A 84 -6.25 -9.07 5.95
C MET A 84 -7.30 -7.96 6.05
N HIS A 85 -8.45 -8.14 5.40
CA HIS A 85 -9.61 -7.26 5.54
C HIS A 85 -10.77 -7.99 6.22
N ILE A 86 -11.03 -7.67 7.49
CA ILE A 86 -12.12 -8.20 8.31
C ILE A 86 -13.20 -7.12 8.43
N VAL A 87 -14.28 -7.22 7.64
CA VAL A 87 -15.27 -6.13 7.51
C VAL A 87 -16.69 -6.65 7.60
N SER A 88 -17.47 -6.08 8.52
CA SER A 88 -18.90 -6.37 8.66
C SER A 88 -19.78 -5.18 8.26
N ASP A 89 -21.06 -5.46 8.05
CA ASP A 89 -22.08 -4.40 7.93
C ASP A 89 -22.42 -3.84 9.32
N HIS A 90 -22.79 -4.69 10.28
CA HIS A 90 -23.40 -4.29 11.55
C HIS A 90 -22.60 -4.64 12.82
N GLY A 91 -21.46 -5.32 12.69
CA GLY A 91 -20.61 -5.55 13.85
C GLY A 91 -19.48 -6.55 13.65
N THR A 92 -18.30 -6.20 14.15
CA THR A 92 -17.09 -7.05 14.09
C THR A 92 -16.59 -7.34 15.49
N VAL A 93 -16.34 -8.61 15.81
CA VAL A 93 -15.83 -9.06 17.10
C VAL A 93 -14.55 -9.86 16.88
N LEU A 94 -13.47 -9.46 17.55
CA LEU A 94 -12.24 -10.23 17.69
C LEU A 94 -12.08 -10.56 19.17
N HIS A 95 -12.09 -11.84 19.53
CA HIS A 95 -12.11 -12.28 20.92
C HIS A 95 -11.17 -13.44 21.19
N THR A 96 -10.29 -13.29 22.17
CA THR A 96 -9.53 -14.42 22.73
C THR A 96 -9.53 -14.34 24.25
N ASP A 97 -9.83 -15.44 24.92
CA ASP A 97 -9.95 -15.47 26.38
C ASP A 97 -8.59 -15.32 27.09
N LYS A 98 -7.51 -15.79 26.45
CA LYS A 98 -6.16 -15.85 27.05
C LYS A 98 -5.03 -15.45 26.11
N GLY A 99 -5.29 -15.40 24.81
CA GLY A 99 -4.27 -15.18 23.80
C GLY A 99 -4.04 -13.71 23.46
N TYR A 100 -3.18 -13.53 22.46
CA TYR A 100 -2.84 -12.27 21.85
C TYR A 100 -3.72 -11.99 20.63
N ILE A 101 -3.96 -10.71 20.34
CA ILE A 101 -4.53 -10.28 19.05
C ILE A 101 -3.47 -9.47 18.30
N ASN A 102 -2.97 -10.01 17.20
CA ASN A 102 -1.93 -9.41 16.38
C ASN A 102 -2.50 -9.03 15.00
N LEU A 103 -2.68 -7.72 14.78
CA LEU A 103 -3.12 -7.15 13.52
C LEU A 103 -1.95 -6.43 12.87
N LYS A 104 -1.38 -7.00 11.81
CA LYS A 104 -0.14 -6.53 11.20
C LYS A 104 -0.33 -6.13 9.74
N ALA A 105 0.21 -4.98 9.37
CA ALA A 105 0.36 -4.65 7.96
C ALA A 105 1.36 -5.61 7.32
N ASP A 106 1.02 -6.06 6.13
CA ASP A 106 1.93 -6.69 5.21
C ASP A 106 2.63 -5.62 4.34
N LYS A 107 3.35 -6.03 3.30
CA LYS A 107 4.15 -5.14 2.45
C LYS A 107 3.90 -5.44 0.98
N ASN A 108 3.81 -4.37 0.20
CA ASN A 108 4.03 -4.38 -1.24
C ASN A 108 5.48 -3.94 -1.50
N SER A 109 6.18 -4.60 -2.42
CA SER A 109 7.48 -4.13 -2.91
C SER A 109 7.45 -3.93 -4.42
N TYR A 110 8.19 -2.92 -4.86
CA TYR A 110 8.47 -2.65 -6.25
C TYR A 110 9.97 -2.44 -6.38
N HIS A 111 10.62 -3.29 -7.16
CA HIS A 111 12.03 -3.19 -7.45
C HIS A 111 12.22 -3.07 -8.96
N SER A 112 12.97 -2.06 -9.40
CA SER A 112 13.24 -1.86 -10.83
C SER A 112 14.68 -1.44 -11.07
N ILE A 113 15.29 -2.08 -12.06
CA ILE A 113 16.64 -1.79 -12.55
C ILE A 113 16.51 -1.34 -14.01
N GLU A 114 16.94 -0.12 -14.29
CA GLU A 114 17.03 0.44 -15.64
C GLU A 114 18.48 0.63 -16.05
N LYS A 115 18.88 0.06 -17.18
CA LYS A 115 20.22 0.20 -17.76
C LYS A 115 20.12 0.83 -19.14
N HIS A 116 20.74 1.99 -19.30
CA HIS A 116 20.83 2.72 -20.56
C HIS A 116 22.28 2.77 -21.05
N ASN A 117 22.56 2.14 -22.19
CA ASN A 117 23.89 2.15 -22.80
C ASN A 117 23.83 2.78 -24.20
N LYS A 118 24.58 3.86 -24.40
CA LYS A 118 24.63 4.59 -25.65
C LYS A 118 26.07 4.76 -26.14
N ASN A 119 26.31 4.23 -27.31
CA ASN A 119 27.56 4.30 -28.04
C ASN A 119 27.38 5.18 -29.28
N LYS A 120 28.14 6.27 -29.36
CA LYS A 120 28.24 7.09 -30.57
C LYS A 120 29.67 7.05 -31.10
N THR A 121 29.80 6.90 -32.42
CA THR A 121 31.09 6.93 -33.12
C THR A 121 30.94 7.68 -34.43
N GLY A 122 31.91 8.52 -34.78
CA GLY A 122 31.94 9.26 -36.05
C GLY A 122 32.07 10.76 -35.86
N LEU A 123 31.75 11.51 -36.92
CA LEU A 123 31.80 12.97 -36.93
C LEU A 123 30.63 13.54 -36.12
N MET A 124 30.92 14.17 -34.99
CA MET A 124 29.96 14.75 -34.06
C MET A 124 29.99 16.28 -34.12
N SER A 125 28.82 16.90 -34.12
CA SER A 125 28.67 18.35 -33.96
C SER A 125 28.70 18.72 -32.48
N SER A 126 29.59 19.60 -32.05
CA SER A 126 29.72 19.99 -30.63
C SER A 126 28.74 21.08 -30.18
N GLY A 127 27.71 21.41 -30.98
CA GLY A 127 26.74 22.47 -30.66
C GLY A 127 27.23 23.89 -30.99
N GLY A 128 28.34 24.01 -31.74
CA GLY A 128 28.87 25.25 -32.33
C GLY A 128 29.54 24.98 -33.69
N TRP A 129 30.46 25.84 -34.15
CA TRP A 129 31.16 25.74 -35.45
C TRP A 129 32.17 24.57 -35.57
N GLY A 130 32.36 23.78 -34.52
CA GLY A 130 33.33 22.67 -34.49
C GLY A 130 32.72 21.33 -34.87
N VAL A 131 33.39 20.61 -35.77
CA VAL A 131 33.16 19.17 -36.03
C VAL A 131 34.26 18.35 -35.36
N PHE A 132 33.88 17.31 -34.64
CA PHE A 132 34.81 16.45 -33.90
C PHE A 132 34.66 15.00 -34.35
N LEU A 133 35.75 14.35 -34.73
CA LEU A 133 35.75 12.92 -35.02
C LEU A 133 36.15 12.15 -33.75
N GLY A 134 35.28 11.30 -33.24
CA GLY A 134 35.64 10.45 -32.11
C GLY A 134 34.55 9.50 -31.65
N SER A 135 34.71 8.99 -30.43
CA SER A 135 33.76 8.09 -29.79
C SER A 135 33.27 8.64 -28.44
N ARG A 136 31.98 8.43 -28.16
CA ARG A 136 31.33 8.78 -26.90
C ARG A 136 30.59 7.56 -26.38
N HIS A 137 30.94 7.13 -25.17
CA HIS A 137 30.29 6.08 -24.44
C HIS A 137 29.56 6.67 -23.24
N GLN A 138 28.26 6.41 -23.15
CA GLN A 138 27.42 6.80 -22.01
C GLN A 138 26.75 5.54 -21.48
N ASN A 139 26.98 5.23 -20.22
CA ASN A 139 26.28 4.19 -19.51
C ASN A 139 25.59 4.81 -18.29
N GLY A 140 24.32 4.50 -18.09
CA GLY A 140 23.56 4.87 -16.92
C GLY A 140 22.85 3.65 -16.39
N GLU A 141 22.88 3.48 -15.08
CA GLU A 141 22.11 2.49 -14.34
C GLU A 141 21.34 3.22 -13.25
N THR A 142 20.06 2.88 -13.12
CA THR A 142 19.18 3.43 -12.10
C THR A 142 18.44 2.28 -11.43
N GLU A 143 18.51 2.26 -10.12
CA GLU A 143 17.80 1.31 -9.27
C GLU A 143 16.76 2.05 -8.43
N LEU A 144 15.57 1.49 -8.35
CA LEU A 144 14.46 2.01 -7.57
C LEU A 144 13.87 0.86 -6.74
N ASP A 145 13.92 1.01 -5.42
CA ASP A 145 13.24 0.13 -4.45
C ASP A 145 12.14 0.95 -3.74
N ILE A 146 10.90 0.49 -3.83
CA ILE A 146 9.77 1.07 -3.10
C ILE A 146 9.13 -0.03 -2.26
N LYS A 147 8.92 0.25 -0.98
CA LYS A 147 8.15 -0.59 -0.06
C LYS A 147 6.95 0.21 0.40
N ALA A 148 5.75 -0.32 0.21
CA ALA A 148 4.51 0.30 0.66
C ALA A 148 3.78 -0.63 1.64
N PRO A 149 3.27 -0.12 2.76
CA PRO A 149 2.52 -0.93 3.71
C PRO A 149 1.16 -1.33 3.13
N ALA A 150 0.79 -2.60 3.30
CA ALA A 150 -0.53 -3.15 3.02
C ALA A 150 -1.25 -3.41 4.36
N PRO A 151 -2.15 -2.52 4.82
CA PRO A 151 -2.68 -2.58 6.19
C PRO A 151 -3.64 -3.76 6.39
N THR A 152 -3.65 -4.33 7.59
CA THR A 152 -4.79 -5.13 8.06
C THR A 152 -5.94 -4.18 8.41
N LEU A 153 -7.11 -4.40 7.82
CA LEU A 153 -8.32 -3.62 8.04
C LEU A 153 -9.30 -4.40 8.91
N VAL A 154 -9.75 -3.79 10.00
CA VAL A 154 -10.86 -4.30 10.82
C VAL A 154 -11.95 -3.24 10.85
N GLY A 155 -13.15 -3.59 10.37
CA GLY A 155 -14.18 -2.60 10.10
C GLY A 155 -15.60 -3.07 10.40
N ALA A 156 -16.48 -2.12 10.75
CA ALA A 156 -17.92 -2.28 10.77
C ALA A 156 -18.55 -1.05 10.09
N ILE A 157 -19.35 -1.24 9.04
CA ILE A 157 -19.86 -0.14 8.20
C ILE A 157 -20.88 0.72 8.94
N ASP A 158 -21.81 0.08 9.64
CA ASP A 158 -22.85 0.66 10.48
C ASP A 158 -23.02 -0.17 11.76
N GLY A 159 -21.99 -0.16 12.59
CA GLY A 159 -21.95 -1.03 13.75
C GLY A 159 -20.68 -0.90 14.56
N ASN A 160 -20.65 -1.61 15.67
CA ASN A 160 -19.54 -1.54 16.60
C ASN A 160 -18.45 -2.56 16.26
N ILE A 161 -17.25 -2.27 16.76
CA ILE A 161 -16.15 -3.21 16.78
C ILE A 161 -15.84 -3.54 18.24
N HIS A 162 -15.69 -4.82 18.55
CA HIS A 162 -15.22 -5.30 19.84
C HIS A 162 -13.92 -6.06 19.65
N ILE A 163 -12.83 -5.56 20.23
CA ILE A 163 -11.54 -6.24 20.26
C ILE A 163 -11.22 -6.55 21.72
N GLN A 164 -11.21 -7.84 22.04
CA GLN A 164 -10.92 -8.34 23.37
C GLN A 164 -9.79 -9.36 23.30
N ALA A 165 -8.60 -8.95 23.76
CA ALA A 165 -7.46 -9.82 23.94
C ALA A 165 -7.31 -10.19 25.42
N GLY A 166 -7.24 -11.47 25.73
CA GLY A 166 -6.91 -11.94 27.08
C GLY A 166 -5.50 -11.53 27.53
N GLY A 167 -4.58 -11.35 26.58
CA GLY A 167 -3.22 -10.87 26.83
C GLY A 167 -2.94 -9.50 26.18
N HIS A 168 -1.99 -9.46 25.25
CA HIS A 168 -1.55 -8.27 24.51
C HIS A 168 -2.28 -8.09 23.17
N TYR A 169 -2.50 -6.85 22.79
CA TYR A 169 -2.89 -6.48 21.43
C TYR A 169 -1.75 -5.77 20.70
N ASP A 170 -1.38 -6.24 19.51
CA ASP A 170 -0.40 -5.61 18.63
C ASP A 170 -1.06 -5.14 17.34
N GLY A 171 -1.31 -3.84 17.22
CA GLY A 171 -1.83 -3.19 16.01
C GLY A 171 -0.71 -2.48 15.25
N THR A 172 0.18 -3.24 14.62
CA THR A 172 1.29 -2.69 13.83
C THR A 172 0.86 -2.50 12.37
N GLY A 173 0.44 -1.29 12.02
CA GLY A 173 -0.05 -0.95 10.67
C GLY A 173 -1.49 -1.37 10.41
N ALA A 174 -2.23 -1.75 11.46
CA ALA A 174 -3.65 -2.04 11.37
C ALA A 174 -4.49 -0.76 11.31
N LEU A 175 -5.60 -0.82 10.56
CA LEU A 175 -6.62 0.20 10.50
C LEU A 175 -7.90 -0.35 11.10
N VAL A 176 -8.41 0.30 12.15
CA VAL A 176 -9.67 -0.09 12.81
C VAL A 176 -10.69 1.02 12.62
N HIS A 177 -11.86 0.71 12.07
CA HIS A 177 -12.88 1.70 11.78
C HIS A 177 -14.32 1.20 11.97
N ALA A 178 -14.98 1.76 12.97
CA ALA A 178 -16.42 1.65 13.13
C ALA A 178 -17.10 2.87 12.49
N GLY A 179 -18.07 2.58 11.64
CA GLY A 179 -18.88 3.53 10.91
C GLY A 179 -20.33 3.56 11.40
N ARG A 180 -21.08 4.50 10.83
CA ARG A 180 -22.51 4.69 11.07
C ARG A 180 -23.17 5.12 9.77
N GLU A 181 -24.31 4.51 9.41
CA GLU A 181 -25.04 4.80 8.17
C GLU A 181 -25.48 6.27 8.12
N GLY A 182 -25.93 6.81 9.25
CA GLY A 182 -26.29 8.23 9.41
C GLY A 182 -25.10 9.20 9.45
N GLY A 183 -23.88 8.72 9.25
CA GLY A 183 -22.67 9.55 9.29
C GLY A 183 -22.27 10.03 10.70
N PRO A 184 -21.27 10.92 10.79
CA PRO A 184 -20.78 11.41 12.08
C PRO A 184 -21.84 12.27 12.77
N LEU A 185 -21.91 12.11 14.09
CA LEU A 185 -22.83 12.84 14.95
C LEU A 185 -22.25 14.19 15.34
N THR A 186 -23.09 15.23 15.40
CA THR A 186 -22.74 16.47 16.09
C THR A 186 -22.79 16.27 17.60
N LYS A 187 -22.20 17.20 18.36
CA LYS A 187 -22.23 17.16 19.82
C LYS A 187 -23.67 17.16 20.35
N GLU A 188 -24.55 17.94 19.74
CA GLU A 188 -25.95 18.08 20.13
C GLU A 188 -26.71 16.78 19.86
N GLN A 189 -26.49 16.17 18.68
CA GLN A 189 -27.08 14.88 18.33
C GLN A 189 -26.63 13.78 19.29
N TRP A 190 -25.34 13.73 19.62
CA TRP A 190 -24.78 12.78 20.59
C TRP A 190 -25.44 12.91 21.97
N LEU A 191 -25.60 14.13 22.46
CA LEU A 191 -26.18 14.41 23.77
C LEU A 191 -27.68 14.09 23.85
N GLN A 192 -28.40 14.21 22.73
CA GLN A 192 -29.83 13.91 22.64
C GLN A 192 -30.14 12.41 22.47
N MET A 193 -29.16 11.60 22.06
CA MET A 193 -29.33 10.15 21.92
C MET A 193 -29.46 9.45 23.26
N SER A 194 -30.33 8.43 23.29
CA SER A 194 -30.41 7.46 24.39
C SER A 194 -29.12 6.62 24.47
N GLU A 195 -28.88 6.01 25.63
CA GLU A 195 -27.73 5.13 25.84
C GLU A 195 -27.70 3.96 24.85
N ALA A 196 -28.86 3.36 24.54
CA ALA A 196 -28.98 2.29 23.56
C ALA A 196 -28.65 2.72 22.12
N GLU A 197 -28.90 3.97 21.77
CA GLU A 197 -28.54 4.54 20.46
C GLU A 197 -27.06 4.88 20.40
N ARG A 198 -26.50 5.44 21.47
CA ARG A 198 -25.04 5.66 21.59
C ARG A 198 -24.28 4.36 21.50
N ASN A 199 -24.77 3.29 22.12
CA ASN A 199 -24.20 1.95 22.06
C ASN A 199 -24.32 1.28 20.70
N ARG A 200 -24.93 1.92 19.68
CA ARG A 200 -24.93 1.44 18.29
C ARG A 200 -24.40 2.49 17.32
N ALA A 201 -23.76 3.55 17.82
CA ALA A 201 -23.33 4.70 17.02
C ALA A 201 -21.96 4.52 16.35
N GLY A 202 -21.53 3.28 16.11
CA GLY A 202 -20.22 2.99 15.50
C GLY A 202 -19.07 3.15 16.49
N ASN A 203 -19.15 2.45 17.63
CA ASN A 203 -18.13 2.49 18.67
C ASN A 203 -17.05 1.41 18.44
N ILE A 204 -15.84 1.69 18.92
CA ILE A 204 -14.76 0.70 18.99
C ILE A 204 -14.51 0.42 20.47
N TYR A 205 -14.85 -0.77 20.92
CA TYR A 205 -14.55 -1.28 22.25
C TYR A 205 -13.26 -2.08 22.19
N PHE A 206 -12.35 -1.74 23.09
CA PHE A 206 -11.02 -2.33 23.13
C PHE A 206 -10.68 -2.75 24.57
N SER A 207 -10.29 -4.00 24.74
CA SER A 207 -9.86 -4.55 26.02
C SER A 207 -8.68 -5.49 25.82
N ALA A 208 -7.60 -5.25 26.56
CA ALA A 208 -6.40 -6.07 26.58
C ALA A 208 -5.63 -5.84 27.89
N GLU A 209 -4.85 -6.81 28.36
CA GLU A 209 -3.92 -6.61 29.49
C GLU A 209 -2.84 -5.58 29.14
N SER A 210 -2.42 -5.55 27.87
CA SER A 210 -1.48 -4.57 27.35
C SER A 210 -1.69 -4.36 25.85
N GLY A 211 -1.18 -3.25 25.30
CA GLY A 211 -1.36 -2.95 23.89
C GLY A 211 -0.20 -2.17 23.29
N SER A 212 0.08 -2.44 22.01
CA SER A 212 0.99 -1.64 21.20
C SER A 212 0.34 -1.27 19.87
N LEU A 213 0.55 -0.02 19.46
CA LEU A 213 0.06 0.54 18.21
C LEU A 213 1.25 1.17 17.50
N ARG A 214 1.56 0.67 16.30
CA ARG A 214 2.66 1.20 15.50
C ARG A 214 2.16 1.51 14.11
N ALA A 215 2.56 2.64 13.55
CA ALA A 215 2.29 2.92 12.14
C ALA A 215 3.23 2.09 11.28
N ALA A 216 2.70 1.43 10.25
CA ALA A 216 3.54 0.89 9.19
C ALA A 216 4.02 2.03 8.29
N ARG A 217 5.31 2.03 7.96
CA ARG A 217 5.93 3.06 7.11
C ARG A 217 6.46 2.41 5.84
N GLY A 218 6.21 3.09 4.72
CA GLY A 218 6.86 2.77 3.47
C GLY A 218 8.26 3.38 3.38
N SER A 219 9.07 2.87 2.45
CA SER A 219 10.36 3.42 2.09
C SER A 219 10.46 3.57 0.57
N GLN A 220 11.29 4.51 0.13
CA GLN A 220 11.62 4.71 -1.27
C GLN A 220 13.11 5.01 -1.34
N ASP A 221 13.86 4.09 -1.94
CA ASP A 221 15.30 4.21 -2.15
C ASP A 221 15.57 4.33 -3.66
N HIS A 222 16.46 5.25 -4.02
CA HIS A 222 16.80 5.57 -5.41
C HIS A 222 18.31 5.67 -5.54
N GLU A 223 18.89 4.83 -6.39
CA GLU A 223 20.33 4.80 -6.63
C GLU A 223 20.62 5.00 -8.12
N MET A 224 21.58 5.87 -8.45
CA MET A 224 21.93 6.19 -9.83
C MET A 224 23.44 6.10 -10.05
N HIS A 225 23.85 5.20 -10.95
CA HIS A 225 25.24 5.00 -11.35
C HIS A 225 25.42 5.48 -12.79
N SER A 226 26.18 6.56 -12.99
CA SER A 226 26.45 7.11 -14.31
C SER A 226 27.93 7.02 -14.66
N HIS A 227 28.25 6.25 -15.70
CA HIS A 227 29.60 6.14 -16.25
C HIS A 227 29.69 6.84 -17.61
N TYR A 228 30.57 7.85 -17.66
CA TYR A 228 30.81 8.63 -18.86
C TYR A 228 32.26 8.44 -19.34
N LYS A 229 32.45 8.00 -20.59
CA LYS A 229 33.77 8.00 -21.24
C LYS A 229 33.65 8.70 -22.59
N GLN A 230 34.30 9.86 -22.69
CA GLN A 230 34.42 10.60 -23.95
C GLN A 230 35.90 10.86 -24.22
N THR A 231 36.33 10.62 -25.45
CA THR A 231 37.56 11.20 -25.99
C THR A 231 37.19 12.58 -26.54
N GLY A 232 37.69 13.67 -25.94
CA GLY A 232 37.37 15.07 -26.33
C GLY A 232 36.34 15.77 -25.41
N PHE A 233 36.42 17.09 -25.27
CA PHE A 233 35.66 17.87 -24.27
C PHE A 233 34.27 18.32 -24.76
N THR A 234 33.18 17.91 -24.08
CA THR A 234 31.87 18.58 -24.08
C THR A 234 31.04 18.14 -22.88
N ALA A 235 30.56 19.09 -22.08
CA ALA A 235 29.67 18.88 -20.94
C ALA A 235 28.20 19.15 -21.33
N ASN A 236 27.33 18.16 -21.11
CA ASN A 236 25.92 18.38 -20.75
C ASN A 236 25.30 17.05 -20.27
N LEU A 237 24.67 17.04 -19.09
CA LEU A 237 24.01 15.89 -18.48
C LEU A 237 22.57 16.28 -18.10
N GLY A 238 21.64 15.94 -18.96
CA GLY A 238 20.20 15.96 -18.66
C GLY A 238 19.60 14.64 -19.11
N GLY A 239 19.10 13.85 -18.16
CA GLY A 239 18.38 12.60 -18.41
C GLY A 239 17.25 12.49 -17.38
N ALA A 240 16.01 12.49 -17.86
CA ALA A 240 14.80 12.56 -17.06
C ALA A 240 14.47 11.21 -16.42
N VAL A 241 14.36 11.18 -15.09
CA VAL A 241 14.07 9.97 -14.28
C VAL A 241 12.64 9.97 -13.72
N VAL A 242 11.74 10.78 -14.30
CA VAL A 242 10.46 11.16 -13.64
C VAL A 242 9.33 10.13 -13.81
N ASN A 243 9.35 9.29 -14.86
CA ASN A 243 8.19 8.47 -15.23
C ASN A 243 8.04 7.14 -14.46
N VAL A 244 9.12 6.59 -13.91
CA VAL A 244 9.12 5.23 -13.31
C VAL A 244 8.47 5.23 -11.94
N ALA A 245 8.82 6.21 -11.09
CA ALA A 245 8.25 6.36 -9.76
C ALA A 245 6.73 6.60 -9.78
N GLN A 246 6.22 7.33 -10.79
CA GLN A 246 4.78 7.56 -10.93
C GLN A 246 4.00 6.30 -11.32
N THR A 247 4.58 5.46 -12.18
CA THR A 247 3.97 4.18 -12.59
C THR A 247 3.97 3.19 -11.42
N ALA A 248 5.08 3.10 -10.67
CA ALA A 248 5.17 2.28 -9.46
C ALA A 248 4.15 2.69 -8.39
N LEU A 249 3.97 4.00 -8.16
CA LEU A 249 2.96 4.52 -7.24
C LEU A 249 1.52 4.25 -7.71
N GLN A 250 1.27 4.19 -9.02
CA GLN A 250 -0.04 3.86 -9.58
C GLN A 250 -0.36 2.37 -9.44
N THR A 251 0.61 1.48 -9.71
CA THR A 251 0.47 0.03 -9.50
C THR A 251 0.30 -0.31 -8.02
N MET A 252 1.00 0.36 -7.11
CA MET A 252 0.81 0.21 -5.65
C MET A 252 -0.46 0.88 -5.11
N LYS A 253 -1.12 1.74 -5.88
CA LYS A 253 -2.36 2.44 -5.48
C LYS A 253 -3.61 1.56 -5.49
N THR A 254 -3.47 0.27 -5.78
CA THR A 254 -4.56 -0.72 -5.71
C THR A 254 -5.04 -1.01 -4.29
N LEU A 255 -4.55 -0.27 -3.29
CA LEU A 255 -5.10 -0.16 -1.91
C LEU A 255 -6.62 0.14 -1.84
N SER A 256 -7.30 0.40 -2.96
CA SER A 256 -8.74 0.70 -3.00
C SER A 256 -9.62 -0.41 -3.59
N ASP A 257 -9.09 -1.30 -4.42
CA ASP A 257 -9.91 -2.30 -5.13
C ASP A 257 -9.86 -3.64 -4.41
N GLY A 258 -10.39 -3.65 -3.19
CA GLY A 258 -10.89 -4.90 -2.63
C GLY A 258 -11.94 -5.46 -3.58
N ASP A 259 -11.79 -6.72 -3.98
CA ASP A 259 -12.77 -7.38 -4.86
C ASP A 259 -14.16 -7.44 -4.17
N ASN A 260 -14.16 -7.43 -2.83
CA ASN A 260 -15.35 -7.42 -1.99
C ASN A 260 -15.99 -6.02 -1.84
N ALA A 261 -17.32 -5.96 -2.01
CA ALA A 261 -18.07 -4.70 -1.97
C ALA A 261 -18.03 -3.99 -0.61
N ARG A 262 -18.02 -4.73 0.51
CA ARG A 262 -17.96 -4.14 1.86
C ARG A 262 -16.63 -3.48 2.13
N VAL A 263 -15.55 -4.11 1.69
CA VAL A 263 -14.20 -3.56 1.80
C VAL A 263 -14.10 -2.24 1.02
N ARG A 264 -14.66 -2.17 -0.20
CA ARG A 264 -14.71 -0.91 -0.97
C ARG A 264 -15.51 0.17 -0.24
N THR A 265 -16.67 -0.17 0.30
CA THR A 265 -17.49 0.75 1.10
C THR A 265 -16.70 1.28 2.30
N MET A 266 -16.07 0.39 3.07
CA MET A 266 -15.24 0.72 4.23
C MET A 266 -14.06 1.65 3.85
N ASN A 267 -13.34 1.32 2.78
CA ASN A 267 -12.25 2.17 2.27
C ASN A 267 -12.75 3.56 1.88
N SER A 268 -13.94 3.66 1.28
CA SER A 268 -14.55 4.96 0.94
C SER A 268 -14.87 5.79 2.20
N LEU A 269 -15.33 5.14 3.28
CA LEU A 269 -15.62 5.79 4.57
C LEU A 269 -14.33 6.30 5.24
N LEU A 270 -13.27 5.47 5.24
CA LEU A 270 -11.95 5.83 5.73
C LEU A 270 -11.37 7.06 5.01
N VAL A 271 -11.41 7.07 3.67
CA VAL A 271 -10.93 8.21 2.87
C VAL A 271 -11.73 9.49 3.17
N LYS A 272 -13.06 9.38 3.30
CA LYS A 272 -13.91 10.53 3.68
C LYS A 272 -13.54 11.07 5.07
N ARG A 273 -13.28 10.20 6.06
CA ARG A 273 -12.88 10.61 7.42
C ARG A 273 -11.52 11.31 7.43
N ILE A 274 -10.52 10.77 6.72
CA ILE A 274 -9.18 11.38 6.62
C ILE A 274 -9.25 12.78 5.99
N ARG A 275 -10.02 12.92 4.90
CA ARG A 275 -10.18 14.22 4.22
C ARG A 275 -10.82 15.28 5.13
N ARG A 276 -11.84 14.91 5.92
CA ARG A 276 -12.47 15.83 6.88
C ARG A 276 -11.49 16.25 7.98
N SER A 277 -10.81 15.30 8.61
CA SER A 277 -9.82 15.60 9.65
C SER A 277 -8.73 16.55 9.15
N THR A 278 -8.31 16.42 7.88
CA THR A 278 -7.31 17.30 7.26
C THR A 278 -7.87 18.69 6.96
N ALA A 279 -9.16 18.81 6.64
CA ALA A 279 -9.82 20.10 6.46
C ALA A 279 -9.99 20.84 7.80
N ASP A 280 -10.39 20.12 8.85
CA ASP A 280 -10.57 20.67 10.19
C ASP A 280 -9.25 21.15 10.79
N SER A 281 -8.15 20.42 10.60
CA SER A 281 -6.82 20.83 11.08
C SER A 281 -6.30 22.09 10.37
N ARG A 282 -6.55 22.22 9.06
CA ARG A 282 -6.22 23.44 8.30
C ARG A 282 -7.07 24.64 8.71
N ALA A 283 -8.34 24.43 9.03
CA ALA A 283 -9.21 25.48 9.54
C ALA A 283 -8.75 25.97 10.92
N GLN A 284 -8.33 25.07 11.81
CA GLN A 284 -7.79 25.43 13.12
C GLN A 284 -6.45 26.17 13.04
N GLN A 285 -5.57 25.82 12.09
CA GLN A 285 -4.30 26.52 11.86
C GLN A 285 -4.47 27.90 11.20
N ALA A 286 -5.56 28.14 10.47
CA ALA A 286 -5.85 29.44 9.87
C ALA A 286 -6.51 30.45 10.84
N CYS A 287 -6.96 29.99 12.01
CA CYS A 287 -7.56 30.80 13.06
C CYS A 287 -6.62 31.07 14.26
N ALA A 288 -5.36 30.63 14.17
CA ALA A 288 -4.29 30.92 15.13
C ALA A 288 -3.28 31.89 14.49
#